data_AF-A0A2K3KNF2-F1
#
_entry.id   AF-A0A2K3KNF2-F1
#
_cell.length_a   1.000
_cell.length_b   1.000
_cell.length_c   1.000
_cell.angle_alpha   90.00
_cell.angle_beta   90.00
_cell.angle_gamma   90.00
#
_symmetry.space_group_name_H-M   'P 1'
#
loop_
_entity.id
_entity.type
_entity.pdbx_description
1 polymer ?
#
loop_
_entity_poly.entity_id
_entity_poly.type
_entity_poly.pdbx_seq_one_letter_code
_entity_poly.pdbx_strand_id
1 'polypeptide(L)' 'MHRRRKKLEKPGVIPIFSFENQTESKENEDIDIPIFDLPTIANATNNFSIDNKLGQGGFGPVYK' A
#
# COMPACT_ATOMS: atom_id res chain seq x y z
N MET A 1 -24.57 -10.95 36.62
CA MET A 1 -24.40 -11.30 35.19
C MET A 1 -23.06 -10.75 34.70
N HIS A 2 -22.24 -11.57 34.02
CA HIS A 2 -20.82 -11.30 33.74
C HIS A 2 -20.61 -10.53 32.43
N ARG A 3 -19.84 -9.44 32.46
CA ARG A 3 -19.47 -8.62 31.28
C ARG A 3 -18.25 -9.24 30.56
N ARG A 4 -18.45 -9.80 29.36
CA ARG A 4 -17.36 -10.27 28.49
C ARG A 4 -16.52 -9.09 28.01
N ARG A 5 -15.20 -9.10 28.27
CA ARG A 5 -14.25 -8.13 27.73
C ARG A 5 -13.92 -8.55 26.28
N LYS A 6 -14.12 -7.66 25.32
CA LYS A 6 -13.64 -7.87 23.94
C LYS A 6 -12.11 -7.78 23.96
N LYS A 7 -11.43 -8.83 23.51
CA LYS A 7 -9.97 -8.86 23.37
C LYS A 7 -9.61 -7.98 22.17
N LEU A 8 -8.69 -7.04 22.37
CA LEU A 8 -8.17 -6.20 21.29
C LEU A 8 -7.25 -7.10 20.44
N GLU A 9 -7.62 -7.32 19.19
CA GLU A 9 -6.72 -7.91 18.19
C GLU A 9 -5.47 -7.02 18.12
N LYS A 10 -4.31 -7.59 18.42
CA LYS A 10 -3.03 -6.87 18.29
C LYS A 10 -2.89 -6.54 16.80
N PRO A 11 -2.54 -5.29 16.41
CA PRO A 11 -2.29 -4.98 15.00
C PRO A 11 -1.07 -5.80 14.55
N GLY A 12 -1.39 -6.96 13.96
CA GLY A 12 -0.46 -7.96 13.51
C GLY A 12 0.28 -7.46 12.28
N VAL A 13 1.58 -7.74 12.30
CA VAL A 13 2.51 -7.56 11.19
C VAL A 13 1.88 -8.09 9.90
N ILE A 14 1.77 -7.22 8.90
CA ILE A 14 1.35 -7.59 7.55
C ILE A 14 2.46 -8.51 7.02
N PRO A 15 2.15 -9.75 6.55
CA PRO A 15 3.16 -10.55 5.88
C PRO A 15 3.61 -9.77 4.64
N ILE A 16 4.85 -9.29 4.67
CA ILE A 16 5.50 -8.73 3.49
C ILE A 16 5.66 -9.91 2.54
N PHE A 17 4.68 -10.08 1.65
CA PHE A 17 4.90 -10.89 0.46
C PHE A 17 6.07 -10.22 -0.25
N SER A 18 7.25 -10.85 -0.20
CA SER A 18 8.39 -10.46 -1.00
C SER A 18 8.01 -10.67 -2.46
N PHE A 19 7.34 -9.69 -3.05
CA PHE A 19 7.22 -9.58 -4.49
C PHE A 19 8.63 -9.36 -5.01
N GLU A 20 9.17 -10.38 -5.68
CA GLU A 20 10.34 -10.17 -6.53
C GLU A 20 9.95 -9.14 -7.58
N ASN A 21 10.59 -7.97 -7.55
CA ASN A 21 10.50 -7.01 -8.64
C ASN A 21 11.18 -7.61 -9.87
N GLN A 22 10.44 -8.37 -10.67
CA GLN A 22 10.83 -8.65 -12.05
C GLN A 22 10.63 -7.35 -12.84
N THR A 23 11.65 -6.51 -12.87
CA THR A 23 11.84 -5.57 -13.99
C THR A 23 12.33 -6.36 -15.20
N GLU A 24 11.51 -7.30 -15.67
CA GLU A 24 11.74 -7.90 -16.97
C GLU A 24 11.09 -6.93 -17.97
N SER A 25 11.93 -6.08 -18.56
CA SER A 25 11.57 -5.31 -19.75
C SER A 25 11.27 -6.30 -20.87
N LYS A 26 10.04 -6.85 -20.87
CA LYS A 26 9.47 -7.45 -22.04
C LYS A 26 9.14 -6.30 -22.97
N GLU A 27 10.07 -6.02 -23.88
CA GLU A 27 9.74 -5.45 -25.18
C GLU A 27 8.48 -6.19 -25.66
N ASN A 28 7.36 -5.48 -25.85
CA ASN A 28 6.33 -5.70 -26.86
C ASN A 28 5.07 -4.90 -26.50
N GLU A 29 4.78 -3.94 -27.38
CA GLU A 29 3.62 -3.05 -27.48
C GLU A 29 3.69 -1.79 -26.60
N ASP A 30 3.86 -0.65 -27.28
CA ASP A 30 4.01 0.74 -26.79
C ASP A 30 2.89 1.20 -25.84
N ILE A 31 2.84 0.64 -24.64
CA ILE A 31 2.10 1.24 -23.54
C ILE A 31 3.09 2.17 -22.84
N ASP A 32 2.93 3.48 -23.06
CA ASP A 32 3.60 4.53 -22.29
C ASP A 32 3.09 4.47 -20.83
N ILE A 33 3.56 3.49 -20.07
CA ILE A 33 3.29 3.39 -18.64
C ILE A 33 4.29 4.29 -17.93
N PRO A 34 3.85 5.36 -17.27
CA PRO A 34 4.77 6.23 -16.54
C PRO A 34 5.38 5.46 -15.38
N ILE A 35 6.72 5.39 -15.37
CA ILE A 35 7.50 4.79 -14.29
C ILE A 35 7.88 5.91 -13.33
N PHE A 36 7.47 5.77 -12.06
CA PHE A 36 7.83 6.69 -10.98
C PHE A 36 8.78 6.01 -10.01
N ASP A 37 9.78 6.76 -9.54
CA ASP A 37 10.63 6.33 -8.44
C ASP A 37 9.90 6.48 -7.08
N LEU A 38 10.33 5.70 -6.10
CA LEU A 38 9.73 5.72 -4.77
C LEU A 38 9.77 7.12 -4.10
N PRO A 39 10.85 7.92 -4.22
CA PRO A 39 10.87 9.29 -3.70
C PRO A 39 9.77 10.18 -4.29
N THR A 40 9.47 10.08 -5.59
CA THR A 40 8.38 10.85 -6.20
C THR A 40 7.03 10.47 -5.61
N ILE A 41 6.76 9.16 -5.44
CA ILE A 41 5.51 8.67 -4.85
C ILE A 41 5.39 9.11 -3.38
N ALA A 42 6.50 9.02 -2.62
CA ALA A 42 6.54 9.46 -1.23
C ALA A 42 6.24 10.96 -1.13
N ASN A 43 6.86 11.79 -1.95
CA ASN A 43 6.62 13.23 -1.95
C ASN A 43 5.18 13.59 -2.33
N ALA A 44 4.61 12.95 -3.36
CA ALA A 44 3.24 13.18 -3.79
C ALA A 44 2.22 12.88 -2.68
N THR A 45 2.45 11.80 -1.92
CA THR A 45 1.55 11.38 -0.83
C THR A 45 1.87 12.03 0.53
N ASN A 46 2.80 12.99 0.58
CA ASN A 46 3.37 13.53 1.83
C ASN A 46 3.80 12.41 2.79
N ASN A 47 4.66 11.54 2.27
CA ASN A 47 5.24 10.39 2.94
C ASN A 47 4.18 9.43 3.49
N PHE A 48 3.13 9.17 2.69
CA PHE A 48 1.95 8.36 3.06
C PHE A 48 1.22 8.86 4.32
N SER A 49 1.09 10.19 4.47
CA SER A 49 0.38 10.80 5.60
C SER A 49 -1.07 10.32 5.69
N ILE A 50 -1.56 10.12 6.92
CA ILE A 50 -2.95 9.75 7.18
C ILE A 50 -3.94 10.81 6.67
N ASP A 51 -3.53 12.08 6.64
CA ASP A 51 -4.34 13.21 6.15
C ASP A 51 -4.55 13.17 4.62
N ASN A 52 -3.72 12.38 3.94
CA ASN A 52 -3.81 12.13 2.51
C ASN A 52 -4.49 10.79 2.20
N LYS A 53 -4.83 9.99 3.22
CA LYS A 53 -5.55 8.72 3.01
C LYS A 53 -7.01 9.00 2.64
N LEU A 54 -7.41 8.51 1.47
CA LEU A 54 -8.78 8.55 0.98
C LEU A 54 -9.63 7.41 1.55
N GLY A 55 -9.02 6.26 1.81
CA GLY A 55 -9.72 5.11 2.36
C GLY A 55 -8.87 3.85 2.45
N GLN A 56 -9.49 2.76 2.90
CA GLN A 56 -8.90 1.42 2.89
C GLN A 56 -9.98 0.37 2.67
N GLY A 57 -9.70 -0.60 1.79
CA GLY A 57 -10.58 -1.73 1.49
C GLY A 57 -9.79 -2.98 1.14
N GLY A 58 -10.39 -3.90 0.38
CA GLY A 58 -9.73 -5.15 -0.06
C GLY A 58 -8.49 -4.94 -0.94
N PHE A 59 -8.31 -3.73 -1.49
CA PHE A 59 -7.15 -3.32 -2.28
C PHE A 59 -6.04 -2.68 -1.46
N GLY A 60 -6.22 -2.51 -0.14
CA GLY A 60 -5.29 -1.78 0.71
C GLY A 60 -5.63 -0.28 0.86
N PRO A 61 -4.70 0.53 1.37
CA PRO A 61 -4.88 1.97 1.57
C PRO A 61 -4.74 2.75 0.25
N VAL A 62 -5.58 3.77 0.06
CA VAL A 62 -5.54 4.68 -1.09
C VAL A 62 -5.21 6.08 -0.59
N TYR A 63 -4.25 6.75 -1.23
CA TYR A 63 -3.81 8.10 -0.91
C TYR A 63 -4.10 9.05 -2.07
N LYS A 64 -4.38 10.32 -1.75
CA LYS A 64 -4.48 11.43 -2.71
C LYS A 64 -3.11 11.97 -3.07
#